data_AF-A0A3S2AZF2-F1
#
_entry.id   AF-A0A3S2AZF2-F1
#
_cell.length_a   1.000
_cell.length_b   1.000
_cell.length_c   1.000
_cell.angle_alpha   90.00
_cell.angle_beta   90.00
_cell.angle_gamma   90.00
#
_symmetry.space_group_name_H-M   'P 1'
#
loop_
_entity.id
_entity.type
_entity.pdbx_description
1 polymer ?
#
loop_
_entity_poly.entity_id
_entity_poly.type
_entity_poly.pdbx_seq_one_letter_code
_entity_poly.pdbx_strand_id
1 'polypeptide(L)'
;MTVTDGDADVVSQQSTSSGLSLIFDDTDPTITAPFDADPIAGGIQSPEHLGNAVGQTASGTFGYDMVDKHTAAEYLAGISDFVDANGGLSGTQIGLTGTVDNSQNPNITNAVATLSAETLTSATFDFSFHYDKDPITAGVQDSTAGGTLYFDKIADTYTFTLTDAIEGFSFDVLHTSELVNKAPTGNTGHPLIVAEQLTPNGDPDPFFVQFTANSTTNSIKFGFNSTGEGATVGDTTFNNGGATHDMITNLHEDWVSATQATNGVAGDTIQKGEVLTLRFFEQNILPDVNPKATDGGNERLDPTASASGVVIKFDGVGNSEDLVLILDLKDANGNEVTRAVNVQNSDLIKGNANIPSPYSTEFTLDNNDALLILEQNDYTVAGETYQIQGIQIMQSANGLTGTAINLNGGIGAGGGSNATGGLTAWDPTDNDVLKIVDIGFVQQTSGTFNANLDFSFALADADGDPTATQHIPVTVSNDYIV
;
A
#
# COMPACT_ATOMS: atom_id res chain seq x y z
N MET A 1 58.11 8.58 -7.72
CA MET A 1 59.36 9.24 -7.27
C MET A 1 60.48 8.88 -8.25
N THR A 2 61.23 9.84 -8.80
CA THR A 2 62.44 9.53 -9.62
C THR A 2 63.66 9.74 -8.75
N VAL A 3 64.27 8.67 -8.26
CA VAL A 3 65.56 8.74 -7.56
C VAL A 3 66.64 8.45 -8.59
N THR A 4 67.39 9.47 -8.97
CA THR A 4 68.64 9.33 -9.71
C THR A 4 69.78 9.23 -8.71
N ASP A 5 70.43 8.07 -8.60
CA ASP A 5 71.85 8.07 -8.27
C ASP A 5 72.62 8.63 -9.47
N GLY A 6 73.84 9.13 -9.23
CA GLY A 6 74.50 10.15 -10.05
C GLY A 6 74.84 9.82 -11.52
N ASP A 7 74.29 8.75 -12.11
CA ASP A 7 74.47 8.36 -13.51
C ASP A 7 73.16 8.22 -14.33
N ALA A 8 72.02 8.62 -13.76
CA ALA A 8 70.75 8.81 -14.47
C ALA A 8 70.04 7.54 -14.99
N ASP A 9 70.22 6.41 -14.32
CA ASP A 9 69.42 5.21 -14.56
C ASP A 9 68.07 5.24 -13.81
N VAL A 10 67.01 4.71 -14.44
CA VAL A 10 65.68 4.62 -13.84
C VAL A 10 65.58 3.31 -13.07
N VAL A 11 65.48 3.38 -11.75
CA VAL A 11 65.27 2.19 -10.91
C VAL A 11 63.82 1.73 -11.07
N SER A 12 63.59 0.76 -11.96
CA SER A 12 62.26 0.15 -12.17
C SER A 12 62.13 -1.26 -11.57
N GLN A 13 63.12 -1.70 -10.78
CA GLN A 13 63.11 -2.96 -10.02
C GLN A 13 64.22 -2.96 -8.96
N GLN A 14 64.03 -3.79 -7.94
CA GLN A 14 64.89 -3.95 -6.76
C GLN A 14 66.40 -3.91 -7.11
N SER A 15 67.09 -2.84 -6.72
CA SER A 15 68.55 -2.72 -6.88
C SER A 15 69.24 -3.17 -5.61
N THR A 16 70.03 -4.24 -5.69
CA THR A 16 70.91 -4.68 -4.60
C THR A 16 72.33 -4.17 -4.87
N SER A 17 72.57 -2.87 -4.64
CA SER A 17 73.94 -2.36 -4.51
C SER A 17 74.43 -2.56 -3.08
N SER A 18 75.72 -2.78 -2.88
CA SER A 18 76.33 -3.14 -1.59
C SER A 18 76.29 -2.05 -0.50
N GLY A 19 75.54 -0.96 -0.72
CA GLY A 19 75.37 0.13 0.25
C GLY A 19 73.98 0.79 0.29
N LEU A 20 73.02 0.36 -0.54
CA LEU A 20 71.66 0.91 -0.55
C LEU A 20 70.65 -0.19 -0.90
N SER A 21 69.72 -0.49 0.01
CA SER A 21 68.56 -1.34 -0.24
C SER A 21 67.32 -0.47 -0.23
N LEU A 22 66.73 -0.24 -1.40
CA LEU A 22 65.42 0.37 -1.54
C LEU A 22 64.42 -0.77 -1.74
N ILE A 23 63.51 -0.94 -0.77
CA ILE A 23 62.37 -1.85 -0.88
C ILE A 23 61.18 -0.95 -1.23
N PHE A 24 60.54 -1.25 -2.36
CA PHE A 24 59.25 -0.69 -2.75
C PHE A 24 58.23 -1.77 -2.44
N ASP A 25 57.48 -1.60 -1.37
CA ASP A 25 56.35 -2.45 -1.00
C ASP A 25 55.10 -1.74 -1.54
N ASP A 26 54.97 -1.79 -2.86
CA ASP A 26 53.88 -1.22 -3.63
C ASP A 26 53.08 -2.43 -4.15
N THR A 27 51.97 -2.72 -3.49
CA THR A 27 51.13 -3.87 -3.79
C THR A 27 49.67 -3.47 -3.70
N ASP A 28 48.95 -3.66 -4.80
CA ASP A 28 47.52 -3.42 -4.89
C ASP A 28 46.77 -4.05 -3.69
N PRO A 29 45.72 -3.38 -3.18
CA PRO A 29 44.83 -3.99 -2.20
C PRO A 29 44.25 -5.31 -2.70
N THR A 30 44.06 -6.25 -1.78
CA THR A 30 43.50 -7.56 -2.09
C THR A 30 42.19 -7.80 -1.35
N ILE A 31 41.19 -8.31 -2.05
CA ILE A 31 39.95 -8.79 -1.43
C ILE A 31 40.26 -10.16 -0.80
N THR A 32 40.21 -10.24 0.54
CA THR A 32 40.48 -11.47 1.30
C THR A 32 39.24 -12.33 1.43
N ALA A 33 38.05 -11.71 1.44
CA ALA A 33 36.77 -12.40 1.41
C ALA A 33 35.77 -11.65 0.51
N PRO A 34 35.22 -12.29 -0.54
CA PRO A 34 34.22 -11.67 -1.39
C PRO A 34 32.90 -11.50 -0.62
N PHE A 35 32.03 -10.64 -1.15
CA PHE A 35 30.67 -10.49 -0.67
C PHE A 35 29.92 -11.84 -0.58
N ASP A 36 29.35 -12.13 0.58
CA ASP A 36 28.23 -13.05 0.76
C ASP A 36 27.09 -12.33 1.50
N ALA A 37 25.86 -12.82 1.32
CA ALA A 37 24.68 -12.27 1.97
C ALA A 37 24.20 -13.07 3.20
N ASP A 38 24.85 -14.20 3.50
CA ASP A 38 24.64 -14.97 4.74
C ASP A 38 25.98 -15.64 5.09
N PRO A 39 26.69 -15.18 6.14
CA PRO A 39 28.03 -15.62 6.46
C PRO A 39 28.06 -17.04 7.04
N ILE A 40 26.89 -17.58 7.41
CA ILE A 40 26.73 -18.95 7.92
C ILE A 40 26.48 -19.91 6.74
N ALA A 41 25.98 -19.41 5.61
CA ALA A 41 25.75 -20.19 4.40
C ALA A 41 26.98 -20.15 3.47
N GLY A 42 27.62 -21.29 3.21
CA GLY A 42 28.81 -21.32 2.36
C GLY A 42 28.54 -20.91 0.90
N GLY A 43 29.33 -19.97 0.37
CA GLY A 43 29.33 -19.53 -1.03
C GLY A 43 28.71 -18.15 -1.25
N ILE A 44 28.93 -17.54 -2.43
CA ILE A 44 28.32 -16.25 -2.79
C ILE A 44 26.81 -16.43 -2.96
N GLN A 45 26.02 -15.70 -2.18
CA GLN A 45 24.55 -15.76 -2.16
C GLN A 45 23.91 -14.60 -2.94
N SER A 46 22.59 -14.69 -3.12
CA SER A 46 21.68 -13.63 -3.62
C SER A 46 21.58 -12.45 -2.62
N PRO A 47 20.80 -11.36 -2.86
CA PRO A 47 20.80 -10.18 -1.99
C PRO A 47 20.59 -10.47 -0.51
N GLU A 48 21.16 -9.62 0.34
CA GLU A 48 20.91 -9.62 1.77
C GLU A 48 19.42 -9.35 2.05
N HIS A 49 18.81 -10.08 2.97
CA HIS A 49 17.38 -9.95 3.26
C HIS A 49 17.17 -9.33 4.63
N LEU A 50 16.41 -8.23 4.69
CA LEU A 50 16.21 -7.45 5.90
C LEU A 50 14.75 -7.11 6.15
N GLY A 51 14.31 -7.25 7.41
CA GLY A 51 13.00 -6.76 7.85
C GLY A 51 12.86 -5.26 7.69
N ASN A 52 11.75 -4.76 7.13
CA ASN A 52 11.49 -3.32 7.06
C ASN A 52 10.99 -2.75 8.40
N ALA A 53 11.90 -2.62 9.37
CA ALA A 53 11.62 -1.98 10.65
C ALA A 53 12.87 -1.33 11.23
N VAL A 54 12.66 -0.30 12.05
CA VAL A 54 13.75 0.42 12.73
C VAL A 54 14.58 -0.54 13.60
N GLY A 55 15.89 -0.50 13.43
CA GLY A 55 16.85 -1.30 14.17
C GLY A 55 17.04 -2.72 13.65
N GLN A 56 16.36 -3.10 12.56
CA GLN A 56 16.64 -4.36 11.89
C GLN A 56 18.05 -4.36 11.31
N THR A 57 18.72 -5.51 11.42
CA THR A 57 20.10 -5.68 10.97
C THR A 57 20.26 -6.86 10.05
N ALA A 58 21.14 -6.70 9.08
CA ALA A 58 21.56 -7.71 8.11
C ALA A 58 23.09 -7.77 8.15
N SER A 59 23.71 -8.92 7.89
CA SER A 59 25.18 -9.03 7.97
C SER A 59 25.69 -10.12 7.06
N GLY A 60 26.86 -9.89 6.47
CA GLY A 60 27.54 -10.82 5.58
C GLY A 60 29.05 -10.69 5.68
N THR A 61 29.74 -11.49 4.87
CA THR A 61 31.20 -11.51 4.78
C THR A 61 31.67 -10.49 3.76
N PHE A 62 32.63 -9.67 4.13
CA PHE A 62 33.43 -8.84 3.22
C PHE A 62 34.76 -8.50 3.89
N GLY A 63 35.85 -8.87 3.25
CA GLY A 63 37.20 -8.72 3.80
C GLY A 63 38.18 -8.18 2.78
N TYR A 64 39.14 -7.39 3.26
CA TYR A 64 40.24 -6.90 2.45
C TYR A 64 41.52 -6.73 3.26
N ASP A 65 42.66 -6.80 2.57
CA ASP A 65 43.97 -6.52 3.16
C ASP A 65 44.82 -5.69 2.19
N MET A 66 45.69 -4.87 2.79
CA MET A 66 46.56 -3.91 2.11
C MET A 66 47.93 -3.98 2.78
N VAL A 67 49.02 -3.96 2.02
CA VAL A 67 50.36 -3.88 2.60
C VAL A 67 50.66 -2.45 3.04
N ASP A 68 50.30 -1.45 2.22
CA ASP A 68 50.42 -0.03 2.58
C ASP A 68 49.12 0.52 3.19
N LYS A 69 49.02 0.42 4.53
CA LYS A 69 47.82 0.84 5.27
C LYS A 69 47.92 2.28 5.74
N HIS A 70 46.81 3.00 5.66
CA HIS A 70 46.65 4.26 6.38
C HIS A 70 46.83 4.09 7.89
N THR A 71 47.46 5.08 8.51
CA THR A 71 47.68 5.14 9.95
C THR A 71 46.44 5.64 10.69
N ALA A 72 46.36 5.35 11.99
CA ALA A 72 45.28 5.86 12.85
C ALA A 72 45.17 7.41 12.83
N ALA A 73 46.28 8.12 12.62
CA ALA A 73 46.29 9.58 12.53
C ALA A 73 45.71 10.09 11.20
N GLU A 74 45.88 9.33 10.12
CA GLU A 74 45.34 9.65 8.80
C GLU A 74 43.83 9.43 8.74
N TYR A 75 43.32 8.33 9.29
CA TYR A 75 41.87 8.15 9.45
C TYR A 75 41.23 9.26 10.29
N LEU A 76 41.88 9.69 11.38
CA LEU A 76 41.40 10.82 12.18
C LEU A 76 41.41 12.15 11.41
N ALA A 77 42.26 12.27 10.38
CA ALA A 77 42.31 13.41 9.48
C ALA A 77 41.29 13.32 8.33
N GLY A 78 40.49 12.24 8.26
CA GLY A 78 39.46 12.01 7.25
C GLY A 78 39.95 11.34 5.96
N ILE A 79 41.15 10.75 5.98
CA ILE A 79 41.62 9.86 4.91
C ILE A 79 40.93 8.50 5.07
N SER A 80 40.64 7.79 3.98
CA SER A 80 39.84 6.57 3.97
C SER A 80 40.43 5.50 3.07
N ASP A 81 40.26 4.23 3.44
CA ASP A 81 40.55 3.10 2.56
C ASP A 81 39.56 3.02 1.40
N PHE A 82 38.42 3.72 1.48
CA PHE A 82 37.37 3.70 0.46
C PHE A 82 37.58 4.83 -0.54
N VAL A 83 37.52 4.49 -1.82
CA VAL A 83 37.61 5.45 -2.92
C VAL A 83 36.34 6.29 -2.94
N ASP A 84 36.51 7.61 -2.89
CA ASP A 84 35.40 8.55 -2.99
C ASP A 84 34.76 8.50 -4.39
N ALA A 85 33.54 7.99 -4.45
CA ALA A 85 32.75 7.88 -5.67
C ALA A 85 32.12 9.22 -6.09
N ASN A 86 32.11 10.24 -5.23
CA ASN A 86 31.48 11.53 -5.51
C ASN A 86 32.18 12.71 -4.82
N GLY A 87 33.27 13.18 -5.44
CA GLY A 87 34.02 14.36 -5.00
C GLY A 87 33.28 15.72 -5.07
N GLY A 88 31.99 15.72 -5.42
CA GLY A 88 31.12 16.89 -5.30
C GLY A 88 30.46 17.05 -3.93
N LEU A 89 30.47 15.99 -3.11
CA LEU A 89 29.96 15.99 -1.73
C LEU A 89 31.12 16.05 -0.73
N SER A 90 30.81 16.45 0.50
CA SER A 90 31.81 16.52 1.57
C SER A 90 32.01 15.15 2.19
N GLY A 91 33.27 14.73 2.35
CA GLY A 91 33.64 13.43 2.92
C GLY A 91 33.54 12.29 1.89
N THR A 92 34.22 11.18 2.17
CA THR A 92 34.25 10.00 1.29
C THR A 92 32.85 9.44 1.08
N GLN A 93 32.41 9.37 -0.17
CA GLN A 93 31.14 8.75 -0.56
C GLN A 93 31.36 7.38 -1.18
N ILE A 94 30.52 6.42 -0.81
CA ILE A 94 30.30 5.21 -1.62
C ILE A 94 29.01 5.38 -2.43
N GLY A 95 28.89 4.61 -3.52
CA GLY A 95 27.69 4.64 -4.34
C GLY A 95 26.52 3.98 -3.62
N LEU A 96 25.36 4.63 -3.66
CA LEU A 96 24.08 4.07 -3.26
C LEU A 96 23.08 4.25 -4.39
N THR A 97 22.50 3.15 -4.85
CA THR A 97 21.40 3.15 -5.81
C THR A 97 20.31 2.19 -5.36
N GLY A 98 19.13 2.25 -5.97
CA GLY A 98 18.07 1.33 -5.61
C GLY A 98 16.69 1.75 -6.07
N THR A 99 15.72 0.93 -5.70
CA THR A 99 14.30 1.16 -5.94
C THR A 99 13.47 0.81 -4.72
N VAL A 100 12.36 1.52 -4.51
CA VAL A 100 11.26 1.09 -3.65
C VAL A 100 10.17 0.42 -4.50
N ASP A 101 9.33 -0.40 -3.88
CA ASP A 101 8.21 -1.08 -4.51
C ASP A 101 7.06 -0.10 -4.80
N ASN A 102 7.31 0.75 -5.77
CA ASN A 102 6.46 1.82 -6.24
C ASN A 102 6.39 1.74 -7.77
N SER A 103 5.23 1.35 -8.30
CA SER A 103 5.06 1.09 -9.74
C SER A 103 5.15 2.36 -10.61
N GLN A 104 4.87 3.53 -10.04
CA GLN A 104 4.85 4.80 -10.78
C GLN A 104 6.20 5.53 -10.73
N ASN A 105 6.83 5.52 -9.55
CA ASN A 105 8.10 6.19 -9.29
C ASN A 105 9.02 5.31 -8.42
N PRO A 106 9.56 4.22 -8.99
CA PRO A 106 10.31 3.22 -8.22
C PRO A 106 11.66 3.72 -7.72
N ASN A 107 12.24 4.77 -8.32
CA ASN A 107 13.63 5.13 -8.07
C ASN A 107 13.80 5.87 -6.74
N ILE A 108 14.86 5.53 -6.01
CA ILE A 108 15.35 6.39 -4.93
C ILE A 108 16.07 7.62 -5.52
N THR A 109 16.05 8.73 -4.79
CA THR A 109 16.69 9.99 -5.18
C THR A 109 17.50 10.54 -4.00
N ASN A 110 18.36 11.53 -4.26
CA ASN A 110 19.25 12.12 -3.23
C ASN A 110 20.00 11.07 -2.41
N ALA A 111 20.31 9.92 -3.02
CA ALA A 111 20.93 8.79 -2.36
C ALA A 111 22.39 9.11 -2.05
N VAL A 112 22.74 9.01 -0.77
CA VAL A 112 24.09 9.25 -0.25
C VAL A 112 24.45 8.16 0.74
N ALA A 113 25.74 7.78 0.74
CA ALA A 113 26.32 6.88 1.72
C ALA A 113 27.71 7.46 2.07
N THR A 114 27.76 8.21 3.16
CA THR A 114 28.91 9.03 3.55
C THR A 114 29.66 8.37 4.69
N LEU A 115 30.99 8.32 4.60
CA LEU A 115 31.83 7.83 5.68
C LEU A 115 31.64 8.69 6.93
N SER A 116 31.20 8.06 8.02
CA SER A 116 30.99 8.71 9.31
C SER A 116 32.18 8.50 10.25
N ALA A 117 32.82 7.33 10.20
CA ALA A 117 34.04 7.05 10.94
C ALA A 117 34.86 5.94 10.27
N GLU A 118 36.18 6.03 10.41
CA GLU A 118 37.09 4.96 10.02
C GLU A 118 38.23 4.82 11.03
N THR A 119 38.66 3.59 11.25
CA THR A 119 39.77 3.22 12.11
C THR A 119 40.59 2.09 11.48
N LEU A 120 41.66 1.68 12.17
CA LEU A 120 42.43 0.50 11.80
C LEU A 120 41.60 -0.81 11.81
N THR A 121 40.43 -0.81 12.46
CA THR A 121 39.65 -2.03 12.70
C THR A 121 38.25 -1.98 12.10
N SER A 122 37.78 -0.82 11.67
CA SER A 122 36.42 -0.67 11.15
C SER A 122 36.22 0.56 10.29
N ALA A 123 35.17 0.56 9.48
CA ALA A 123 34.65 1.73 8.77
C ALA A 123 33.12 1.75 8.88
N THR A 124 32.54 2.93 9.06
CA THR A 124 31.08 3.11 9.14
C THR A 124 30.65 4.16 8.12
N PHE A 125 29.63 3.83 7.34
CA PHE A 125 28.94 4.75 6.45
C PHE A 125 27.53 4.99 6.97
N ASP A 126 27.14 6.27 7.05
CA ASP A 126 25.76 6.66 7.25
C ASP A 126 25.14 6.86 5.87
N PHE A 127 24.00 6.23 5.61
CA PHE A 127 23.31 6.36 4.34
C PHE A 127 21.91 6.94 4.51
N SER A 128 21.47 7.67 3.48
CA SER A 128 20.10 8.14 3.37
C SER A 128 19.70 8.28 1.90
N PHE A 129 18.40 8.18 1.66
CA PHE A 129 17.83 8.41 0.35
C PHE A 129 16.41 8.93 0.48
N HIS A 130 15.98 9.65 -0.56
CA HIS A 130 14.62 10.12 -0.74
C HIS A 130 13.84 9.15 -1.63
N TYR A 131 12.55 9.05 -1.41
CA TYR A 131 11.64 8.27 -2.24
C TYR A 131 10.23 8.86 -2.19
N ASP A 132 9.41 8.46 -3.15
CA ASP A 132 8.01 8.84 -3.21
C ASP A 132 7.17 7.85 -2.39
N LYS A 133 6.73 8.26 -1.19
CA LYS A 133 6.02 7.37 -0.26
C LYS A 133 4.57 7.10 -0.67
N ASP A 134 4.00 7.97 -1.51
CA ASP A 134 2.61 7.85 -1.95
C ASP A 134 2.55 8.22 -3.44
N PRO A 135 2.81 7.24 -4.32
CA PRO A 135 2.72 7.46 -5.76
C PRO A 135 1.29 7.73 -6.25
N ILE A 136 0.28 7.43 -5.44
CA ILE A 136 -1.12 7.57 -5.85
C ILE A 136 -1.50 9.05 -5.83
N THR A 137 -1.02 9.80 -4.83
CA THR A 137 -1.20 11.24 -4.80
C THR A 137 -0.37 11.91 -5.89
N ALA A 138 -1.02 12.75 -6.71
CA ALA A 138 -0.35 13.45 -7.80
C ALA A 138 0.84 14.31 -7.31
N GLY A 139 2.01 14.07 -7.91
CA GLY A 139 3.28 14.73 -7.55
C GLY A 139 4.05 13.96 -6.49
N VAL A 140 5.37 14.19 -6.41
CA VAL A 140 6.24 13.42 -5.51
C VAL A 140 5.87 13.70 -4.05
N GLN A 141 5.40 12.67 -3.35
CA GLN A 141 5.22 12.69 -1.90
C GLN A 141 6.56 12.31 -1.26
N ASP A 142 7.43 13.29 -1.15
CA ASP A 142 8.81 13.09 -0.68
C ASP A 142 8.85 12.54 0.76
N SER A 143 9.64 11.48 0.94
CA SER A 143 9.97 10.88 2.23
C SER A 143 11.45 10.49 2.23
N THR A 144 11.98 10.22 3.41
CA THR A 144 13.40 9.86 3.60
C THR A 144 13.50 8.58 4.40
N ALA A 145 14.43 7.72 4.02
CA ALA A 145 14.85 6.56 4.81
C ALA A 145 16.38 6.51 4.86
N GLY A 146 16.91 5.82 5.87
CA GLY A 146 18.34 5.76 6.09
C GLY A 146 18.76 4.65 7.04
N GLY A 147 20.07 4.60 7.27
CA GLY A 147 20.68 3.61 8.13
C GLY A 147 22.20 3.70 8.15
N THR A 148 22.84 2.63 8.59
CA THR A 148 24.30 2.51 8.65
C THR A 148 24.80 1.24 7.98
N LEU A 149 25.94 1.34 7.30
CA LEU A 149 26.72 0.21 6.81
C LEU A 149 28.06 0.19 7.56
N TYR A 150 28.26 -0.83 8.40
CA TYR A 150 29.46 -1.02 9.21
C TYR A 150 30.32 -2.14 8.61
N PHE A 151 31.61 -1.89 8.43
CA PHE A 151 32.61 -2.88 8.05
C PHE A 151 33.51 -3.19 9.24
N ASP A 152 33.62 -4.46 9.62
CA ASP A 152 34.60 -4.98 10.56
C ASP A 152 35.82 -5.52 9.80
N LYS A 153 36.91 -4.76 9.84
CA LYS A 153 38.15 -5.09 9.09
C LYS A 153 38.92 -6.24 9.71
N ILE A 154 38.58 -6.69 10.93
CA ILE A 154 39.24 -7.82 11.61
C ILE A 154 38.46 -9.10 11.35
N ALA A 155 37.14 -9.03 11.46
CA ALA A 155 36.26 -10.18 11.28
C ALA A 155 35.99 -10.51 9.81
N ASP A 156 36.37 -9.62 8.88
CA ASP A 156 36.03 -9.69 7.46
C ASP A 156 34.50 -9.75 7.26
N THR A 157 33.76 -8.92 7.97
CA THR A 157 32.28 -8.87 7.91
C THR A 157 31.76 -7.45 7.71
N TYR A 158 30.56 -7.33 7.17
CA TYR A 158 29.78 -6.09 7.21
C TYR A 158 28.45 -6.29 7.95
N THR A 159 27.90 -5.20 8.46
CA THR A 159 26.57 -5.14 9.07
C THR A 159 25.82 -3.94 8.52
N PHE A 160 24.68 -4.21 7.90
CA PHE A 160 23.69 -3.21 7.53
C PHE A 160 22.70 -3.03 8.69
N THR A 161 22.31 -1.80 8.99
CA THR A 161 21.27 -1.48 9.98
C THR A 161 20.34 -0.41 9.44
N LEU A 162 19.04 -0.63 9.53
CA LEU A 162 18.04 0.35 9.14
C LEU A 162 17.70 1.27 10.33
N THR A 163 17.80 2.59 10.17
CA THR A 163 17.42 3.55 11.23
C THR A 163 16.00 4.07 11.07
N ASP A 164 15.46 4.00 9.86
CA ASP A 164 14.13 4.48 9.50
C ASP A 164 13.40 3.42 8.68
N ALA A 165 12.15 3.10 9.03
CA ALA A 165 11.34 2.24 8.18
C ALA A 165 11.09 2.92 6.82
N ILE A 166 11.08 2.14 5.74
CA ILE A 166 10.69 2.64 4.42
C ILE A 166 9.17 2.60 4.37
N GLU A 167 8.53 3.67 4.83
CA GLU A 167 7.07 3.83 4.83
C GLU A 167 6.53 3.86 3.41
N GLY A 168 5.28 3.46 3.22
CA GLY A 168 4.63 3.48 1.92
C GLY A 168 3.12 3.49 2.04
N PHE A 169 2.46 4.04 1.03
CA PHE A 169 1.03 3.86 0.83
C PHE A 169 0.84 2.77 -0.22
N SER A 170 0.20 1.67 0.17
CA SER A 170 -0.32 0.70 -0.78
C SER A 170 -1.75 1.12 -1.17
N PHE A 171 -2.04 1.02 -2.47
CA PHE A 171 -3.39 1.06 -2.99
C PHE A 171 -3.67 -0.33 -3.54
N ASP A 172 -4.61 -1.01 -2.90
CA ASP A 172 -5.14 -2.29 -3.36
C ASP A 172 -6.66 -2.20 -3.40
N VAL A 173 -7.28 -2.89 -4.34
CA VAL A 173 -8.72 -2.93 -4.50
C VAL A 173 -9.16 -4.37 -4.50
N LEU A 174 -9.93 -4.76 -3.48
CA LEU A 174 -10.51 -6.09 -3.43
C LEU A 174 -11.80 -6.12 -4.22
N HIS A 175 -11.93 -7.02 -5.19
CA HIS A 175 -13.05 -7.06 -6.13
C HIS A 175 -14.02 -8.21 -5.85
N THR A 176 -15.33 -7.93 -5.86
CA THR A 176 -16.36 -8.99 -5.87
C THR A 176 -16.27 -9.87 -7.13
N SER A 177 -15.84 -9.30 -8.27
CA SER A 177 -15.63 -10.07 -9.51
C SER A 177 -14.51 -11.09 -9.42
N GLU A 178 -13.62 -10.93 -8.44
CA GLU A 178 -12.43 -11.77 -8.23
C GLU A 178 -12.52 -12.59 -6.94
N LEU A 179 -13.73 -12.75 -6.38
CA LEU A 179 -13.95 -13.49 -5.13
C LEU A 179 -13.22 -14.84 -5.14
N VAL A 180 -12.62 -15.17 -4.00
CA VAL A 180 -11.86 -16.41 -3.78
C VAL A 180 -12.82 -17.56 -3.46
N ASN A 181 -13.81 -17.29 -2.62
CA ASN A 181 -14.79 -18.29 -2.20
C ASN A 181 -16.12 -17.61 -1.82
N LYS A 182 -17.22 -18.36 -1.84
CA LYS A 182 -18.53 -17.84 -1.43
C LYS A 182 -19.47 -18.89 -0.87
N ALA A 183 -20.44 -18.44 -0.09
CA ALA A 183 -21.54 -19.23 0.42
C ALA A 183 -22.87 -18.47 0.23
N PRO A 184 -23.90 -19.07 -0.41
CA PRO A 184 -23.85 -20.31 -1.17
C PRO A 184 -23.01 -20.19 -2.45
N THR A 185 -22.62 -21.33 -3.03
CA THR A 185 -21.82 -21.38 -4.27
C THR A 185 -22.55 -20.83 -5.51
N GLY A 186 -23.83 -20.51 -5.42
CA GLY A 186 -24.61 -19.86 -6.48
C GLY A 186 -25.99 -19.44 -5.97
N ASN A 187 -26.77 -18.76 -6.81
CA ASN A 187 -28.05 -18.15 -6.41
C ASN A 187 -29.24 -19.12 -6.47
N THR A 188 -28.97 -20.41 -6.63
CA THR A 188 -30.03 -21.43 -6.66
C THR A 188 -30.70 -21.49 -5.29
N GLY A 189 -32.02 -21.41 -5.29
CA GLY A 189 -32.81 -21.40 -4.04
C GLY A 189 -33.00 -20.02 -3.44
N HIS A 190 -32.59 -18.95 -4.13
CA HIS A 190 -32.88 -17.55 -3.77
C HIS A 190 -32.40 -17.24 -2.34
N PRO A 191 -31.07 -17.24 -2.11
CA PRO A 191 -30.52 -17.06 -0.77
C PRO A 191 -30.78 -15.64 -0.23
N LEU A 192 -31.25 -15.53 1.00
CA LEU A 192 -31.43 -14.25 1.70
C LEU A 192 -30.09 -13.64 2.16
N ILE A 193 -29.09 -14.50 2.40
CA ILE A 193 -27.73 -14.10 2.79
C ILE A 193 -26.74 -14.72 1.81
N VAL A 194 -25.81 -13.91 1.30
CA VAL A 194 -24.61 -14.38 0.60
C VAL A 194 -23.39 -13.85 1.33
N ALA A 195 -22.37 -14.70 1.51
CA ALA A 195 -21.08 -14.31 2.05
C ALA A 195 -19.99 -14.61 1.02
N GLU A 196 -19.10 -13.65 0.80
CA GLU A 196 -17.96 -13.75 -0.11
C GLU A 196 -16.66 -13.56 0.66
N GLN A 197 -15.64 -14.31 0.26
CA GLN A 197 -14.25 -14.18 0.71
C GLN A 197 -13.46 -13.53 -0.42
N LEU A 198 -12.83 -12.39 -0.15
CA LEU A 198 -12.10 -11.64 -1.17
C LEU A 198 -10.59 -11.80 -1.09
N THR A 199 -10.05 -12.21 0.06
CA THR A 199 -8.61 -12.51 0.21
C THR A 199 -8.35 -14.02 0.42
N PRO A 200 -7.17 -14.54 0.05
CA PRO A 200 -6.82 -15.94 0.23
C PRO A 200 -6.84 -16.40 1.69
N ASN A 201 -6.92 -17.72 1.92
CA ASN A 201 -6.80 -18.26 3.27
C ASN A 201 -5.39 -18.02 3.83
N GLY A 202 -5.31 -17.43 5.02
CA GLY A 202 -4.04 -17.13 5.68
C GLY A 202 -3.45 -15.77 5.32
N ASP A 203 -4.19 -14.95 4.58
CA ASP A 203 -3.89 -13.53 4.41
C ASP A 203 -3.80 -12.84 5.79
N PRO A 204 -2.80 -11.98 6.04
CA PRO A 204 -2.69 -11.22 7.29
C PRO A 204 -3.86 -10.26 7.52
N ASP A 205 -4.49 -9.78 6.45
CA ASP A 205 -5.60 -8.84 6.45
C ASP A 205 -6.83 -9.49 5.76
N PRO A 206 -7.46 -10.50 6.38
CA PRO A 206 -8.58 -11.20 5.79
C PRO A 206 -9.77 -10.27 5.53
N PHE A 207 -10.42 -10.41 4.37
CA PHE A 207 -11.58 -9.58 4.02
C PHE A 207 -12.73 -10.43 3.48
N PHE A 208 -13.87 -10.32 4.15
CA PHE A 208 -15.11 -10.98 3.80
C PHE A 208 -16.25 -9.97 3.69
N VAL A 209 -17.20 -10.23 2.80
CA VAL A 209 -18.37 -9.38 2.58
C VAL A 209 -19.64 -10.19 2.76
N GLN A 210 -20.54 -9.73 3.61
CA GLN A 210 -21.90 -10.26 3.72
C GLN A 210 -22.86 -9.37 2.95
N PHE A 211 -23.72 -9.99 2.14
CA PHE A 211 -24.78 -9.34 1.41
C PHE A 211 -26.14 -9.80 1.96
N THR A 212 -27.02 -8.84 2.22
CA THR A 212 -28.44 -9.06 2.50
C THR A 212 -29.27 -8.07 1.70
N ALA A 213 -30.58 -8.32 1.56
CA ALA A 213 -31.45 -7.43 0.83
C ALA A 213 -32.83 -7.33 1.45
N ASN A 214 -33.46 -6.18 1.24
CA ASN A 214 -34.86 -5.96 1.56
C ASN A 214 -35.58 -5.36 0.35
N SER A 215 -36.86 -5.69 0.21
CA SER A 215 -37.70 -5.11 -0.82
C SER A 215 -39.03 -4.60 -0.24
N THR A 216 -39.68 -3.66 -0.91
CA THR A 216 -40.99 -3.15 -0.49
C THR A 216 -42.12 -3.95 -1.12
N THR A 217 -43.24 -4.01 -0.41
CA THR A 217 -44.50 -4.53 -0.95
C THR A 217 -45.58 -3.46 -0.91
N ASN A 218 -46.82 -3.82 -1.25
CA ASN A 218 -47.96 -2.90 -1.12
C ASN A 218 -48.22 -2.50 0.34
N SER A 219 -47.85 -3.34 1.31
CA SER A 219 -48.11 -3.13 2.75
C SER A 219 -46.86 -2.92 3.60
N ILE A 220 -45.69 -3.39 3.14
CA ILE A 220 -44.42 -3.27 3.85
C ILE A 220 -43.58 -2.22 3.13
N LYS A 221 -43.21 -1.16 3.85
CA LYS A 221 -42.41 -0.05 3.35
C LYS A 221 -41.09 0.01 4.13
N PHE A 222 -40.10 0.68 3.56
CA PHE A 222 -38.86 0.96 4.26
C PHE A 222 -39.07 1.94 5.40
N GLY A 223 -38.16 1.86 6.36
CA GLY A 223 -37.92 2.83 7.42
C GLY A 223 -36.50 2.61 7.94
N PHE A 224 -36.19 3.22 9.08
CA PHE A 224 -34.87 3.12 9.68
C PHE A 224 -34.87 2.29 10.98
N ASN A 225 -33.72 1.70 11.29
CA ASN A 225 -33.30 1.30 12.62
C ASN A 225 -31.75 1.32 12.69
N SER A 226 -31.16 0.85 13.80
CA SER A 226 -29.71 0.96 13.98
C SER A 226 -28.86 -0.16 13.41
N THR A 227 -29.46 -1.20 12.82
CA THR A 227 -28.72 -2.39 12.35
C THR A 227 -28.96 -2.71 10.89
N GLY A 228 -30.02 -2.18 10.29
CA GLY A 228 -30.49 -2.55 8.95
C GLY A 228 -31.26 -3.87 8.91
N GLU A 229 -31.44 -4.57 10.04
CA GLU A 229 -32.13 -5.86 10.13
C GLU A 229 -33.45 -5.75 10.91
N GLY A 230 -34.48 -6.46 10.45
CA GLY A 230 -35.75 -6.59 11.15
C GLY A 230 -36.71 -5.38 11.02
N ALA A 231 -37.44 -5.09 12.09
CA ALA A 231 -38.52 -4.10 12.05
C ALA A 231 -38.01 -2.65 12.08
N THR A 232 -38.67 -1.79 11.30
CA THR A 232 -38.47 -0.33 11.37
C THR A 232 -38.91 0.22 12.73
N VAL A 233 -38.26 1.27 13.23
CA VAL A 233 -38.73 1.98 14.45
C VAL A 233 -39.79 3.06 14.17
N GLY A 234 -40.34 3.10 12.96
CA GLY A 234 -41.38 4.04 12.53
C GLY A 234 -40.86 5.37 11.99
N ASP A 235 -39.54 5.57 11.95
CA ASP A 235 -38.91 6.70 11.28
C ASP A 235 -38.76 6.44 9.78
N THR A 236 -38.97 7.50 9.00
CA THR A 236 -38.86 7.54 7.53
C THR A 236 -38.09 8.76 7.05
N THR A 237 -37.46 9.52 7.96
CA THR A 237 -36.64 10.70 7.63
C THR A 237 -35.20 10.49 8.08
N PHE A 238 -34.28 10.35 7.13
CA PHE A 238 -32.85 10.26 7.41
C PHE A 238 -32.28 11.62 7.80
N ASN A 239 -31.56 11.69 8.93
CA ASN A 239 -30.90 12.90 9.39
C ASN A 239 -29.38 12.77 9.37
N ASN A 240 -28.79 13.26 8.28
CA ASN A 240 -27.34 13.26 8.07
C ASN A 240 -26.56 14.21 9.01
N GLY A 241 -27.25 15.00 9.85
CA GLY A 241 -26.65 15.93 10.82
C GLY A 241 -26.72 15.47 12.28
N GLY A 242 -27.12 14.23 12.55
CA GLY A 242 -27.32 13.68 13.90
C GLY A 242 -26.41 12.49 14.22
N ALA A 243 -26.16 12.25 15.50
CA ALA A 243 -25.37 11.12 16.02
C ALA A 243 -26.15 9.78 16.04
N THR A 244 -27.09 9.58 15.12
CA THR A 244 -27.85 8.34 15.00
C THR A 244 -27.24 7.47 13.91
N HIS A 245 -26.89 6.24 14.26
CA HIS A 245 -26.56 5.19 13.30
C HIS A 245 -27.90 4.72 12.72
N ASP A 246 -28.34 5.32 11.62
CA ASP A 246 -29.60 4.97 10.94
C ASP A 246 -29.29 4.17 9.66
N MET A 247 -29.87 2.96 9.59
CA MET A 247 -29.78 2.02 8.47
C MET A 247 -31.18 1.68 7.98
N ILE A 248 -31.35 1.58 6.67
CA ILE A 248 -32.60 1.23 6.00
C ILE A 248 -32.94 -0.23 6.30
N THR A 249 -34.20 -0.50 6.62
CA THR A 249 -34.69 -1.87 6.85
C THR A 249 -36.19 -1.98 6.62
N ASN A 250 -36.69 -3.22 6.59
CA ASN A 250 -38.10 -3.56 6.80
C ASN A 250 -38.27 -5.06 7.15
N LEU A 251 -39.51 -5.49 7.42
CA LEU A 251 -39.86 -6.89 7.71
C LEU A 251 -39.95 -7.80 6.46
N HIS A 252 -39.50 -7.34 5.30
CA HIS A 252 -39.49 -8.09 4.05
C HIS A 252 -38.07 -8.18 3.50
N GLU A 253 -37.34 -9.15 4.04
CA GLU A 253 -36.11 -9.63 3.44
C GLU A 253 -36.38 -10.26 2.09
N ASP A 254 -35.48 -10.01 1.15
CA ASP A 254 -35.50 -10.56 -0.20
C ASP A 254 -34.16 -11.22 -0.50
N TRP A 255 -34.15 -12.02 -1.56
CA TRP A 255 -32.95 -12.77 -1.90
C TRP A 255 -31.92 -11.92 -2.62
N VAL A 256 -30.66 -12.30 -2.46
CA VAL A 256 -29.50 -11.63 -3.03
C VAL A 256 -28.95 -12.43 -4.20
N SER A 257 -28.62 -11.72 -5.28
CA SER A 257 -27.69 -12.20 -6.30
C SER A 257 -26.34 -11.55 -6.04
N ALA A 258 -25.34 -12.30 -5.61
CA ALA A 258 -23.96 -11.81 -5.50
C ALA A 258 -23.05 -12.86 -6.14
N THR A 259 -22.40 -12.51 -7.23
CA THR A 259 -21.58 -13.38 -8.07
C THR A 259 -20.44 -12.58 -8.66
N GLN A 260 -19.50 -13.27 -9.32
CA GLN A 260 -18.38 -12.61 -10.02
C GLN A 260 -18.80 -11.68 -11.17
N ALA A 261 -20.09 -11.64 -11.54
CA ALA A 261 -20.57 -10.81 -12.64
C ALA A 261 -21.79 -9.96 -12.30
N THR A 262 -22.40 -10.15 -11.13
CA THR A 262 -23.66 -9.50 -10.76
C THR A 262 -23.79 -9.37 -9.25
N ASN A 263 -24.19 -8.18 -8.79
CA ASN A 263 -24.59 -7.88 -7.42
C ASN A 263 -25.95 -7.18 -7.44
N GLY A 264 -26.98 -7.77 -6.82
CA GLY A 264 -28.36 -7.30 -6.96
C GLY A 264 -29.35 -7.91 -5.96
N VAL A 265 -30.59 -7.44 -6.05
CA VAL A 265 -31.71 -7.81 -5.17
C VAL A 265 -32.79 -8.46 -6.02
N ALA A 266 -33.34 -9.57 -5.54
CA ALA A 266 -34.39 -10.33 -6.20
C ALA A 266 -34.11 -10.67 -7.68
N GLY A 267 -32.83 -10.66 -8.08
CA GLY A 267 -32.37 -10.67 -9.45
C GLY A 267 -30.93 -10.14 -9.56
N ASP A 268 -30.45 -10.01 -10.78
CA ASP A 268 -29.09 -9.52 -11.10
C ASP A 268 -28.98 -7.99 -11.13
N THR A 269 -30.00 -7.29 -10.64
CA THR A 269 -30.12 -5.83 -10.69
C THR A 269 -30.66 -5.30 -9.37
N ILE A 270 -30.56 -4.00 -9.16
CA ILE A 270 -31.30 -3.26 -8.13
C ILE A 270 -32.37 -2.44 -8.83
N GLN A 271 -33.60 -2.55 -8.34
CA GLN A 271 -34.80 -1.92 -8.87
C GLN A 271 -35.56 -1.12 -7.80
N LYS A 272 -36.68 -0.53 -8.23
CA LYS A 272 -37.52 0.29 -7.36
C LYS A 272 -37.98 -0.49 -6.14
N GLY A 273 -37.79 0.13 -4.98
CA GLY A 273 -38.22 -0.43 -3.72
C GLY A 273 -37.33 -1.57 -3.25
N GLU A 274 -36.11 -1.68 -3.75
CA GLU A 274 -35.09 -2.63 -3.29
C GLU A 274 -33.93 -1.88 -2.63
N VAL A 275 -33.30 -2.53 -1.66
CA VAL A 275 -32.05 -2.10 -1.04
C VAL A 275 -31.12 -3.30 -0.90
N LEU A 276 -29.89 -3.16 -1.39
CA LEU A 276 -28.81 -4.12 -1.19
C LEU A 276 -27.94 -3.64 -0.03
N THR A 277 -27.72 -4.47 0.98
CA THR A 277 -26.89 -4.15 2.15
C THR A 277 -25.64 -4.99 2.14
N LEU A 278 -24.47 -4.34 2.28
CA LEU A 278 -23.17 -4.98 2.40
C LEU A 278 -22.56 -4.66 3.77
N ARG A 279 -21.91 -5.65 4.39
CA ARG A 279 -21.17 -5.51 5.65
C ARG A 279 -19.82 -6.24 5.56
N PHE A 280 -18.77 -5.64 6.12
CA PHE A 280 -17.40 -6.13 5.96
C PHE A 280 -16.88 -6.81 7.22
N PHE A 281 -16.13 -7.92 7.07
CA PHE A 281 -15.65 -8.71 8.19
C PHE A 281 -14.22 -9.20 7.97
N GLU A 282 -13.46 -9.24 9.06
CA GLU A 282 -12.13 -9.87 9.10
C GLU A 282 -12.22 -11.38 9.36
N GLN A 283 -13.32 -11.83 9.98
CA GLN A 283 -13.49 -13.24 10.31
C GLN A 283 -14.27 -13.98 9.22
N ASN A 284 -13.95 -15.26 9.04
CA ASN A 284 -14.66 -16.11 8.09
C ASN A 284 -16.13 -16.28 8.48
N ILE A 285 -17.01 -15.66 7.69
CA ILE A 285 -18.48 -15.68 7.84
C ILE A 285 -19.20 -16.68 6.94
N LEU A 286 -18.49 -17.40 6.06
CA LEU A 286 -19.11 -18.37 5.15
C LEU A 286 -19.92 -19.47 5.88
N PRO A 287 -19.50 -19.98 7.07
CA PRO A 287 -20.26 -20.97 7.82
C PRO A 287 -21.60 -20.47 8.38
N ASP A 288 -21.81 -19.15 8.46
CA ASP A 288 -23.04 -18.56 8.98
C ASP A 288 -24.18 -18.61 7.94
N VAL A 289 -23.85 -18.81 6.67
CA VAL A 289 -24.82 -18.89 5.58
C VAL A 289 -25.42 -20.30 5.47
N ASN A 290 -26.74 -20.39 5.56
CA ASN A 290 -27.50 -21.62 5.37
C ASN A 290 -28.77 -21.37 4.55
N PRO A 291 -28.71 -21.53 3.21
CA PRO A 291 -29.83 -21.25 2.31
C PRO A 291 -31.07 -22.15 2.54
N LYS A 292 -30.95 -23.19 3.38
CA LYS A 292 -32.05 -24.09 3.74
C LYS A 292 -32.77 -23.66 5.02
N ALA A 293 -32.20 -22.73 5.79
CA ALA A 293 -32.87 -22.11 6.91
C ALA A 293 -33.91 -21.11 6.41
N THR A 294 -34.95 -20.84 7.21
CA THR A 294 -36.01 -19.89 6.86
C THR A 294 -35.46 -18.51 6.53
N ASP A 295 -34.44 -18.07 7.27
CA ASP A 295 -33.86 -16.73 7.21
C ASP A 295 -32.47 -16.74 6.53
N GLY A 296 -32.17 -17.79 5.75
CA GLY A 296 -30.92 -17.89 4.98
C GLY A 296 -29.64 -18.12 5.79
N GLY A 297 -29.68 -18.10 7.13
CA GLY A 297 -28.52 -18.33 7.99
C GLY A 297 -28.56 -17.51 9.28
N ASN A 298 -27.38 -17.16 9.78
CA ASN A 298 -27.19 -16.22 10.88
C ASN A 298 -26.58 -14.92 10.33
N GLU A 299 -27.39 -13.87 10.13
CA GLU A 299 -26.89 -12.56 9.70
C GLU A 299 -25.98 -11.95 10.77
N ARG A 300 -24.77 -11.55 10.39
CA ARG A 300 -23.89 -10.75 11.25
C ARG A 300 -24.19 -9.27 11.06
N LEU A 301 -24.37 -8.56 12.18
CA LEU A 301 -24.82 -7.17 12.20
C LEU A 301 -23.75 -6.17 12.68
N ASP A 302 -22.59 -6.65 13.13
CA ASP A 302 -21.48 -5.85 13.67
C ASP A 302 -20.24 -6.07 12.80
N PRO A 303 -20.03 -5.21 11.78
CA PRO A 303 -18.87 -5.29 10.89
C PRO A 303 -17.54 -5.24 11.65
N THR A 304 -16.56 -5.97 11.16
CA THR A 304 -15.22 -6.02 11.76
C THR A 304 -14.11 -5.57 10.84
N ALA A 305 -14.36 -5.44 9.54
CA ALA A 305 -13.42 -4.87 8.58
C ALA A 305 -13.90 -3.50 8.08
N SER A 306 -13.01 -2.74 7.46
CA SER A 306 -13.33 -1.46 6.86
C SER A 306 -12.53 -1.23 5.57
N ALA A 307 -13.02 -0.34 4.72
CA ALA A 307 -12.38 0.10 3.49
C ALA A 307 -12.27 1.64 3.48
N SER A 308 -11.17 2.16 2.93
CA SER A 308 -10.94 3.60 2.79
C SER A 308 -11.83 4.26 1.73
N GLY A 309 -12.29 3.46 0.77
CA GLY A 309 -13.17 3.87 -0.31
C GLY A 309 -13.89 2.67 -0.91
N VAL A 310 -14.93 2.95 -1.68
CA VAL A 310 -15.71 1.93 -2.40
C VAL A 310 -15.84 2.38 -3.86
N VAL A 311 -15.64 1.44 -4.77
CA VAL A 311 -15.82 1.64 -6.20
C VAL A 311 -16.92 0.71 -6.68
N ILE A 312 -17.89 1.20 -7.43
CA ILE A 312 -19.00 0.39 -7.95
C ILE A 312 -18.99 0.49 -9.47
N LYS A 313 -18.79 -0.66 -10.12
CA LYS A 313 -18.89 -0.79 -11.58
C LYS A 313 -20.30 -1.22 -11.97
N PHE A 314 -20.92 -0.42 -12.82
CA PHE A 314 -22.22 -0.69 -13.40
C PHE A 314 -22.10 -1.06 -14.88
N ASP A 315 -23.01 -1.93 -15.35
CA ASP A 315 -23.26 -2.22 -16.76
C ASP A 315 -24.61 -1.63 -17.18
N GLY A 316 -24.68 -1.05 -18.38
CA GLY A 316 -25.93 -0.62 -18.98
C GLY A 316 -26.47 0.72 -18.47
N VAL A 317 -25.62 1.58 -17.91
CA VAL A 317 -26.02 2.91 -17.43
C VAL A 317 -26.27 3.85 -18.61
N GLY A 318 -27.46 4.44 -18.65
CA GLY A 318 -27.91 5.47 -19.57
C GLY A 318 -27.54 6.89 -19.12
N ASN A 319 -28.52 7.79 -19.14
CA ASN A 319 -28.33 9.24 -18.91
C ASN A 319 -29.17 9.82 -17.76
N SER A 320 -29.83 8.98 -16.97
CA SER A 320 -30.73 9.42 -15.90
C SER A 320 -30.58 8.66 -14.60
N GLU A 321 -29.74 7.62 -14.59
CA GLU A 321 -29.59 6.72 -13.45
C GLU A 321 -28.94 7.50 -12.31
N ASP A 322 -29.71 7.66 -11.24
CA ASP A 322 -29.29 8.25 -9.99
C ASP A 322 -29.29 7.15 -8.90
N LEU A 323 -28.63 7.40 -7.78
CA LEU A 323 -28.68 6.48 -6.65
C LEU A 323 -28.50 7.19 -5.31
N VAL A 324 -28.98 6.53 -4.26
CA VAL A 324 -28.76 6.90 -2.88
C VAL A 324 -27.98 5.79 -2.21
N LEU A 325 -26.89 6.17 -1.56
CA LEU A 325 -26.05 5.28 -0.76
C LEU A 325 -26.18 5.65 0.71
N ILE A 326 -26.23 4.64 1.58
CA ILE A 326 -26.03 4.82 3.02
C ILE A 326 -24.70 4.19 3.38
N LEU A 327 -23.74 5.01 3.76
CA LEU A 327 -22.43 4.55 4.22
C LEU A 327 -22.52 4.29 5.72
N ASP A 328 -22.15 3.08 6.15
CA ASP A 328 -21.89 2.75 7.54
C ASP A 328 -20.41 2.95 7.82
N LEU A 329 -20.09 3.87 8.74
CA LEU A 329 -18.76 4.43 8.92
C LEU A 329 -18.25 4.19 10.34
N LYS A 330 -16.95 3.89 10.46
CA LYS A 330 -16.28 3.66 11.74
C LYS A 330 -14.91 4.31 11.79
N ASP A 331 -14.56 4.90 12.93
CA ASP A 331 -13.20 5.40 13.18
C ASP A 331 -12.35 4.41 14.00
N ALA A 332 -11.06 4.68 14.12
CA ALA A 332 -10.14 3.84 14.88
C ALA A 332 -10.43 3.79 16.40
N ASN A 333 -11.27 4.70 16.91
CA ASN A 333 -11.71 4.68 18.32
C ASN A 333 -12.99 3.85 18.51
N GLY A 334 -13.55 3.30 17.43
CA GLY A 334 -14.81 2.56 17.44
C GLY A 334 -16.05 3.45 17.46
N ASN A 335 -15.94 4.74 17.14
CA ASN A 335 -17.10 5.60 16.95
C ASN A 335 -17.73 5.28 15.60
N GLU A 336 -19.05 5.14 15.58
CA GLU A 336 -19.81 4.79 14.39
C GLU A 336 -20.83 5.86 14.03
N VAL A 337 -21.01 6.09 12.73
CA VAL A 337 -21.99 7.02 12.17
C VAL A 337 -22.47 6.50 10.82
N THR A 338 -23.68 6.86 10.41
CA THR A 338 -24.12 6.64 9.04
C THR A 338 -24.22 7.95 8.27
N ARG A 339 -23.87 7.91 6.98
CA ARG A 339 -24.01 9.07 6.09
C ARG A 339 -24.72 8.68 4.80
N ALA A 340 -25.71 9.47 4.43
CA ALA A 340 -26.37 9.33 3.14
C ALA A 340 -25.64 10.12 2.06
N VAL A 341 -25.48 9.55 0.88
CA VAL A 341 -24.88 10.17 -0.31
C VAL A 341 -25.88 10.07 -1.47
N ASN A 342 -26.21 11.21 -2.06
CA ASN A 342 -26.89 11.28 -3.35
C ASN A 342 -25.82 11.28 -4.43
N VAL A 343 -25.93 10.33 -5.36
CA VAL A 343 -25.11 10.24 -6.55
C VAL A 343 -25.99 10.56 -7.74
N GLN A 344 -25.60 11.57 -8.49
CA GLN A 344 -26.25 11.91 -9.73
C GLN A 344 -25.59 11.19 -10.89
N ASN A 345 -26.32 10.99 -11.97
CA ASN A 345 -25.80 10.42 -13.20
C ASN A 345 -24.55 11.14 -13.74
N SER A 346 -24.40 12.44 -13.44
CA SER A 346 -23.23 13.25 -13.81
C SER A 346 -21.99 13.00 -12.97
N ASP A 347 -22.13 12.38 -11.79
CA ASP A 347 -21.02 12.03 -10.91
C ASP A 347 -20.34 10.71 -11.34
N LEU A 348 -20.98 9.96 -12.25
CA LEU A 348 -20.48 8.69 -12.76
C LEU A 348 -19.44 8.90 -13.88
N ILE A 349 -18.35 8.13 -13.81
CA ILE A 349 -17.37 8.05 -14.89
C ILE A 349 -17.88 7.04 -15.91
N LYS A 350 -18.29 7.51 -17.09
CA LYS A 350 -18.88 6.66 -18.13
C LYS A 350 -17.83 6.14 -19.10
N GLY A 351 -18.04 4.97 -19.70
CA GLY A 351 -16.97 4.23 -20.39
C GLY A 351 -16.35 4.84 -21.66
N ASN A 352 -16.76 6.03 -22.08
CA ASN A 352 -16.01 6.83 -23.06
C ASN A 352 -15.03 7.83 -22.41
N ALA A 353 -15.03 7.95 -21.09
CA ALA A 353 -14.12 8.78 -20.31
C ALA A 353 -12.88 7.98 -19.89
N ASN A 354 -11.78 8.70 -19.65
CA ASN A 354 -10.61 8.11 -19.03
C ASN A 354 -10.89 7.91 -17.54
N ILE A 355 -10.69 6.69 -17.04
CA ILE A 355 -10.69 6.41 -15.61
C ILE A 355 -9.44 7.09 -15.00
N PRO A 356 -9.56 7.88 -13.92
CA PRO A 356 -8.43 8.48 -13.24
C PRO A 356 -7.51 7.43 -12.59
N SER A 357 -6.21 7.73 -12.53
CA SER A 357 -5.29 7.02 -11.62
C SER A 357 -5.75 7.23 -10.17
N PRO A 358 -5.61 6.23 -9.28
CA PRO A 358 -5.02 4.90 -9.51
C PRO A 358 -5.99 3.87 -10.13
N TYR A 359 -7.29 4.14 -10.15
CA TYR A 359 -8.35 3.21 -10.56
C TYR A 359 -8.28 2.73 -12.01
N SER A 360 -7.50 3.41 -12.87
CA SER A 360 -7.31 3.06 -14.28
C SER A 360 -6.66 1.70 -14.54
N THR A 361 -5.96 1.11 -13.55
CA THR A 361 -5.40 -0.24 -13.64
C THR A 361 -6.36 -1.31 -13.16
N GLU A 362 -7.29 -0.95 -12.27
CA GLU A 362 -8.22 -1.86 -11.61
C GLU A 362 -9.51 -2.06 -12.41
N PHE A 363 -9.95 -1.01 -13.10
CA PHE A 363 -11.23 -1.03 -13.81
C PHE A 363 -11.03 -0.78 -15.31
N THR A 364 -11.88 -1.43 -16.09
CA THR A 364 -12.07 -1.10 -17.51
C THR A 364 -13.55 -0.86 -17.74
N LEU A 365 -13.87 0.12 -18.57
CA LEU A 365 -15.25 0.45 -18.92
C LEU A 365 -15.43 0.25 -20.43
N ASP A 366 -16.51 -0.41 -20.82
CA ASP A 366 -16.93 -0.50 -22.21
C ASP A 366 -18.07 0.48 -22.55
N ASN A 367 -18.71 0.29 -23.71
CA ASN A 367 -19.72 1.23 -24.20
C ASN A 367 -21.10 0.99 -23.57
N ASN A 368 -21.28 1.53 -22.37
CA ASN A 368 -22.49 1.62 -21.52
C ASN A 368 -22.15 1.33 -20.04
N ASP A 369 -20.92 0.95 -19.75
CA ASP A 369 -20.41 0.86 -18.39
C ASP A 369 -20.29 2.24 -17.74
N ALA A 370 -20.44 2.26 -16.42
CA ALA A 370 -20.15 3.41 -15.60
C ALA A 370 -19.44 3.00 -14.30
N LEU A 371 -18.65 3.91 -13.76
CA LEU A 371 -17.92 3.74 -12.50
C LEU A 371 -18.35 4.84 -11.52
N LEU A 372 -18.76 4.43 -10.34
CA LEU A 372 -18.85 5.29 -9.18
C LEU A 372 -17.63 5.07 -8.31
N ILE A 373 -16.96 6.13 -7.89
CA ILE A 373 -15.86 6.08 -6.94
C ILE A 373 -16.24 6.95 -5.75
N LEU A 374 -16.09 6.40 -4.54
CA LEU A 374 -16.20 7.11 -3.28
C LEU A 374 -14.86 7.05 -2.54
N GLU A 375 -14.28 8.21 -2.28
CA GLU A 375 -13.03 8.36 -1.53
C GLU A 375 -13.31 8.93 -0.14
N GLN A 376 -12.34 8.80 0.78
CA GLN A 376 -12.51 9.26 2.16
C GLN A 376 -12.93 10.74 2.26
N ASN A 377 -12.40 11.59 1.39
CA ASN A 377 -12.71 13.02 1.35
C ASN A 377 -14.14 13.33 0.83
N ASP A 378 -14.92 12.34 0.38
CA ASP A 378 -16.32 12.52 0.05
C ASP A 378 -17.24 12.45 1.26
N TYR A 379 -16.89 11.63 2.25
CA TYR A 379 -17.74 11.35 3.39
C TYR A 379 -17.16 11.79 4.73
N THR A 380 -15.95 12.37 4.75
CA THR A 380 -15.32 12.91 5.96
C THR A 380 -15.14 14.43 5.90
N VAL A 381 -14.99 15.05 7.07
CA VAL A 381 -14.48 16.42 7.20
C VAL A 381 -13.13 16.46 7.91
N ALA A 382 -12.47 17.61 7.88
CA ALA A 382 -11.18 17.79 8.56
C ALA A 382 -11.24 17.37 10.04
N GLY A 383 -10.36 16.44 10.42
CA GLY A 383 -10.27 15.87 11.77
C GLY A 383 -11.03 14.56 11.97
N GLU A 384 -11.82 14.13 10.98
CA GLU A 384 -12.43 12.80 10.96
C GLU A 384 -11.52 11.79 10.27
N THR A 385 -11.52 10.55 10.75
CA THR A 385 -10.73 9.43 10.22
C THR A 385 -11.62 8.22 9.95
N TYR A 386 -12.89 8.46 9.63
CA TYR A 386 -13.85 7.39 9.37
C TYR A 386 -13.43 6.57 8.14
N GLN A 387 -13.71 5.27 8.19
CA GLN A 387 -13.63 4.33 7.08
C GLN A 387 -15.00 3.65 6.90
N ILE A 388 -15.25 3.09 5.73
CA ILE A 388 -16.51 2.42 5.38
C ILE A 388 -16.48 0.99 5.91
N GLN A 389 -17.39 0.61 6.80
CA GLN A 389 -17.53 -0.76 7.31
C GLN A 389 -18.75 -1.50 6.71
N GLY A 390 -19.60 -0.77 6.00
CA GLY A 390 -20.73 -1.29 5.27
C GLY A 390 -21.36 -0.24 4.35
N ILE A 391 -22.21 -0.69 3.44
CA ILE A 391 -22.92 0.19 2.51
C ILE A 391 -24.31 -0.36 2.18
N GLN A 392 -25.30 0.51 2.10
CA GLN A 392 -26.60 0.21 1.51
C GLN A 392 -26.76 0.94 0.18
N ILE A 393 -27.22 0.23 -0.83
CA ILE A 393 -27.34 0.72 -2.20
C ILE A 393 -28.80 0.66 -2.63
N MET A 394 -29.33 1.79 -3.11
CA MET A 394 -30.67 1.87 -3.70
C MET A 394 -30.73 2.93 -4.80
N GLN A 395 -31.63 2.78 -5.78
CA GLN A 395 -31.74 3.72 -6.89
C GLN A 395 -32.39 5.07 -6.55
N SER A 396 -33.16 5.15 -5.47
CA SER A 396 -33.80 6.41 -5.04
C SER A 396 -34.30 6.28 -3.61
N ALA A 397 -34.88 7.35 -3.07
CA ALA A 397 -35.42 7.39 -1.71
C ALA A 397 -36.47 6.32 -1.39
N ASN A 398 -37.12 5.70 -2.38
CA ASN A 398 -38.09 4.60 -2.17
C ASN A 398 -39.22 4.92 -1.14
N GLY A 399 -39.62 6.18 -1.05
CA GLY A 399 -40.64 6.66 -0.11
C GLY A 399 -40.10 7.11 1.26
N LEU A 400 -38.79 7.02 1.47
CA LEU A 400 -38.07 7.69 2.55
C LEU A 400 -37.85 9.16 2.19
N THR A 401 -37.45 9.95 3.18
CA THR A 401 -37.05 11.35 3.01
C THR A 401 -35.78 11.61 3.79
N GLY A 402 -35.12 12.74 3.54
CA GLY A 402 -33.93 13.10 4.30
C GLY A 402 -33.06 14.07 3.53
N THR A 403 -31.90 14.34 4.12
CA THR A 403 -30.80 15.06 3.46
C THR A 403 -29.63 14.13 3.25
N ALA A 404 -28.88 14.28 2.16
CA ALA A 404 -27.70 13.51 1.83
C ALA A 404 -26.57 14.43 1.36
N ILE A 405 -25.34 13.91 1.41
CA ILE A 405 -24.19 14.52 0.75
C ILE A 405 -24.51 14.59 -0.74
N ASN A 406 -24.33 15.77 -1.34
CA ASN A 406 -24.31 15.86 -2.79
C ASN A 406 -22.92 15.45 -3.25
N LEU A 407 -22.79 14.26 -3.85
CA LEU A 407 -21.50 13.80 -4.33
C LEU A 407 -20.92 14.82 -5.32
N ASN A 408 -19.61 14.98 -5.26
CA ASN A 408 -18.81 15.59 -6.28
C ASN A 408 -18.04 14.46 -6.95
N GLY A 409 -18.37 14.08 -8.19
CA GLY A 409 -17.68 12.99 -8.89
C GLY A 409 -16.21 13.26 -9.27
N GLY A 410 -15.57 14.27 -8.68
CA GLY A 410 -14.14 14.53 -8.84
C GLY A 410 -13.32 13.58 -7.97
N ILE A 411 -12.17 13.15 -8.48
CA ILE A 411 -11.29 12.17 -7.81
C ILE A 411 -10.02 12.85 -7.26
N GLY A 412 -9.48 12.33 -6.16
CA GLY A 412 -8.28 12.76 -5.47
C GLY A 412 -8.51 13.95 -4.54
N ALA A 413 -7.42 14.52 -4.01
CA ALA A 413 -7.46 15.53 -2.94
C ALA A 413 -8.31 16.79 -3.26
N GLY A 414 -8.48 17.14 -4.54
CA GLY A 414 -9.30 18.26 -4.99
C GLY A 414 -10.77 17.92 -5.30
N GLY A 415 -11.13 16.63 -5.24
CA GLY A 415 -12.43 16.09 -5.63
C GLY A 415 -13.47 15.98 -4.52
N GLY A 416 -13.07 16.13 -3.25
CA GLY A 416 -13.92 15.82 -2.11
C GLY A 416 -15.28 16.54 -2.07
N SER A 417 -16.28 15.81 -1.60
CA SER A 417 -17.63 16.30 -1.34
C SER A 417 -17.76 17.03 0.00
N ASN A 418 -18.86 17.75 0.21
CA ASN A 418 -19.13 18.39 1.49
C ASN A 418 -19.95 17.48 2.40
N ALA A 419 -19.27 16.79 3.32
CA ALA A 419 -19.91 15.76 4.14
C ALA A 419 -20.94 16.28 5.16
N THR A 420 -20.91 17.57 5.53
CA THR A 420 -21.79 18.14 6.60
C THR A 420 -22.54 19.42 6.23
N GLY A 421 -22.13 20.11 5.16
CA GLY A 421 -22.75 21.34 4.67
C GLY A 421 -23.22 21.21 3.23
N GLY A 422 -24.20 22.02 2.82
CA GLY A 422 -24.69 21.99 1.43
C GLY A 422 -25.41 20.69 1.05
N LEU A 423 -25.92 19.95 2.03
CA LEU A 423 -26.66 18.70 1.83
C LEU A 423 -27.90 18.92 0.95
N THR A 424 -28.21 17.94 0.10
CA THR A 424 -29.35 17.94 -0.81
C THR A 424 -30.44 17.01 -0.31
N ALA A 425 -31.70 17.25 -0.72
CA ALA A 425 -32.78 16.32 -0.41
C ALA A 425 -32.55 15.00 -1.15
N TRP A 426 -32.92 13.88 -0.54
CA TRP A 426 -32.85 12.57 -1.22
C TRP A 426 -33.63 12.59 -2.53
N ASP A 427 -33.12 11.89 -3.55
CA ASP A 427 -33.83 11.80 -4.82
C ASP A 427 -35.19 11.10 -4.63
N PRO A 428 -36.32 11.79 -4.87
CA PRO A 428 -37.62 11.29 -4.46
C PRO A 428 -38.15 10.12 -5.29
N THR A 429 -37.77 9.97 -6.56
CA THR A 429 -38.27 8.86 -7.41
C THR A 429 -37.41 8.66 -8.64
N ASP A 430 -36.72 7.52 -8.66
CA ASP A 430 -36.12 6.93 -9.85
C ASP A 430 -36.78 5.56 -10.12
N ASN A 431 -37.03 5.22 -11.39
CA ASN A 431 -37.47 3.88 -11.81
C ASN A 431 -36.44 3.18 -12.69
N ASP A 432 -35.22 3.71 -12.72
CA ASP A 432 -34.11 3.10 -13.42
C ASP A 432 -33.72 1.76 -12.79
N VAL A 433 -32.90 1.00 -13.49
CA VAL A 433 -32.48 -0.33 -13.07
C VAL A 433 -30.96 -0.35 -13.09
N LEU A 434 -30.36 -0.62 -11.95
CA LEU A 434 -28.91 -0.63 -11.79
C LEU A 434 -28.41 -2.07 -11.87
N LYS A 435 -27.49 -2.36 -12.78
CA LYS A 435 -26.79 -3.64 -12.81
C LYS A 435 -25.37 -3.43 -12.33
N ILE A 436 -25.09 -3.86 -11.11
CA ILE A 436 -23.73 -3.83 -10.55
C ILE A 436 -23.02 -5.10 -11.00
N VAL A 437 -21.90 -4.94 -11.69
CA VAL A 437 -21.11 -6.07 -12.18
C VAL A 437 -19.88 -6.33 -11.32
N ASP A 438 -19.42 -5.31 -10.59
CA ASP A 438 -18.34 -5.43 -9.63
C ASP A 438 -18.38 -4.31 -8.58
N ILE A 439 -17.90 -4.61 -7.38
CA ILE A 439 -17.70 -3.68 -6.28
C ILE A 439 -16.26 -3.87 -5.79
N GLY A 440 -15.48 -2.80 -5.87
CA GLY A 440 -14.12 -2.72 -5.35
C GLY A 440 -14.09 -2.10 -3.95
N PHE A 441 -13.35 -2.71 -3.04
CA PHE A 441 -13.11 -2.21 -1.68
C PHE A 441 -11.67 -1.74 -1.58
N VAL A 442 -11.48 -0.42 -1.48
CA VAL A 442 -10.15 0.19 -1.50
C VAL A 442 -9.48 0.00 -0.15
N GLN A 443 -8.45 -0.84 -0.14
CA GLN A 443 -7.51 -1.00 0.96
C GLN A 443 -6.43 0.08 0.79
N GLN A 444 -6.52 1.13 1.62
CA GLN A 444 -5.40 2.05 1.79
C GLN A 444 -4.83 1.79 3.16
N THR A 445 -3.69 1.10 3.18
CA THR A 445 -2.89 0.96 4.39
C THR A 445 -1.67 1.86 4.23
N SER A 446 -1.49 2.77 5.20
CA SER A 446 -0.16 3.28 5.50
C SER A 446 0.64 2.10 6.04
N GLY A 447 1.61 1.64 5.27
CA GLY A 447 2.46 0.51 5.61
C GLY A 447 3.90 0.83 5.30
N THR A 448 4.62 -0.17 4.85
CA THR A 448 6.03 -0.06 4.47
C THR A 448 6.22 -0.67 3.08
N PHE A 449 7.08 -0.08 2.27
CA PHE A 449 7.43 -0.62 0.95
C PHE A 449 8.55 -1.64 1.05
N ASN A 450 8.55 -2.60 0.13
CA ASN A 450 9.77 -3.34 -0.13
C ASN A 450 10.78 -2.42 -0.83
N ALA A 451 12.07 -2.66 -0.64
CA ALA A 451 13.10 -1.91 -1.33
C ALA A 451 14.25 -2.82 -1.74
N ASN A 452 14.91 -2.47 -2.84
CA ASN A 452 16.15 -3.09 -3.29
C ASN A 452 17.21 -1.99 -3.38
N LEU A 453 18.24 -2.09 -2.55
CA LEU A 453 19.36 -1.15 -2.47
C LEU A 453 20.63 -1.83 -2.97
N ASP A 454 21.52 -1.07 -3.61
CA ASP A 454 22.85 -1.52 -4.04
C ASP A 454 23.90 -0.51 -3.56
N PHE A 455 24.82 -0.99 -2.72
CA PHE A 455 25.98 -0.22 -2.27
C PHE A 455 27.19 -0.60 -3.10
N SER A 456 27.73 0.34 -3.86
CA SER A 456 28.90 0.12 -4.72
C SER A 456 30.12 0.87 -4.20
N PHE A 457 31.26 0.21 -4.04
CA PHE A 457 32.47 0.84 -3.51
C PHE A 457 33.75 0.21 -4.08
N ALA A 458 34.84 0.96 -4.09
CA ALA A 458 36.18 0.44 -4.35
C ALA A 458 37.07 0.82 -3.17
N LEU A 459 38.13 0.06 -2.96
CA LEU A 459 39.12 0.31 -1.92
C LEU A 459 40.41 0.80 -2.56
N ALA A 460 41.17 1.64 -1.89
CA ALA A 460 42.52 2.02 -2.26
C ALA A 460 43.44 1.94 -1.04
N ASP A 461 44.69 1.55 -1.26
CA ASP A 461 45.75 1.64 -0.26
C ASP A 461 46.27 3.09 -0.13
N ALA A 462 47.32 3.27 0.67
CA ALA A 462 47.75 4.59 1.08
C ALA A 462 48.38 5.45 -0.02
N ASP A 463 48.88 4.86 -1.11
CA ASP A 463 49.37 5.58 -2.28
C ASP A 463 48.38 5.61 -3.46
N GLY A 464 47.25 4.90 -3.33
CA GLY A 464 46.01 5.17 -4.05
C GLY A 464 45.65 4.17 -5.13
N ASP A 465 46.23 2.97 -5.10
CA ASP A 465 45.95 1.93 -6.07
C ASP A 465 44.61 1.23 -5.77
N PRO A 466 43.62 1.32 -6.68
CA PRO A 466 42.27 0.89 -6.35
C PRO A 466 42.01 -0.58 -6.68
N THR A 467 41.13 -1.22 -5.90
CA THR A 467 40.47 -2.46 -6.28
C THR A 467 39.46 -2.23 -7.41
N ALA A 468 38.99 -3.33 -8.01
CA ALA A 468 37.72 -3.29 -8.74
C ALA A 468 36.56 -2.92 -7.80
N THR A 469 35.50 -2.32 -8.37
CA THR A 469 34.26 -2.01 -7.64
C THR A 469 33.57 -3.27 -7.14
N GLN A 470 33.19 -3.26 -5.87
CA GLN A 470 32.42 -4.27 -5.16
C GLN A 470 30.98 -3.79 -4.97
N HIS A 471 30.05 -4.73 -4.78
CA HIS A 471 28.62 -4.46 -4.64
C HIS A 471 28.03 -5.23 -3.46
N ILE A 472 27.20 -4.57 -2.66
CA ILE A 472 26.36 -5.16 -1.61
C ILE A 472 24.90 -4.90 -1.96
N PRO A 473 24.20 -5.86 -2.60
CA PRO A 473 22.76 -5.78 -2.83
C PRO A 473 21.98 -6.16 -1.56
N VAL A 474 20.99 -5.35 -1.21
CA VAL A 474 20.13 -5.52 -0.02
C VAL A 474 18.66 -5.43 -0.44
N THR A 475 17.87 -6.44 -0.10
CA THR A 475 16.41 -6.46 -0.20
C THR A 475 15.79 -6.24 1.18
N VAL A 476 15.02 -5.17 1.31
CA VAL A 476 14.25 -4.81 2.50
C VAL A 476 12.79 -5.22 2.27
N SER A 477 12.20 -6.02 3.16
CA SER A 477 10.79 -6.44 3.08
C SER A 477 10.21 -6.76 4.46
N ASN A 478 8.89 -6.61 4.61
CA ASN A 478 8.17 -7.07 5.80
C ASN A 478 8.22 -8.58 6.00
N ASP A 479 8.43 -9.35 4.93
CA ASP A 479 8.52 -10.83 4.97
C ASP A 479 9.69 -11.34 5.83
N TYR A 480 10.64 -10.46 6.14
CA TYR A 480 11.85 -10.79 6.91
C TYR A 480 11.84 -10.21 8.33
N ILE A 481 10.72 -9.66 8.81
CA ILE A 481 10.59 -9.22 10.20
C ILE A 481 10.50 -10.48 11.09
N VAL A 482 11.51 -10.67 11.95
CA VAL A 482 11.62 -11.82 12.89
C VAL A 482 10.91 -11.55 14.21
#